data_AF-A0A7C4MV06-F1
#
_entry.id   AF-A0A7C4MV06-F1
#
_cell.length_a   1.000
_cell.length_b   1.000
_cell.length_c   1.000
_cell.angle_alpha   90.00
_cell.angle_beta   90.00
_cell.angle_gamma   90.00
#
_symmetry.space_group_name_H-M   'P 1'
#
loop_
_entity.id
_entity.type
_entity.pdbx_description
1 polymer ?
#
loop_
_entity_poly.entity_id
_entity_poly.type
_entity_poly.pdbx_seq_one_letter_code
_entity_poly.pdbx_strand_id
1 'polypeptide(L)'
;PFENVADELPPPQDEPGRDAGGAIARQQALVSLGRRAVVPPDVGVLLQDAAALVAEMLQAEFGIAAQYRGPGQPIETYLVRPQSIQRSDQPVIRCRPLPDDPRLSLCAFAINTALPTAVADLAAEHRFDDRLLPKHGIVAATVAPLKLIDRALGAIGAGTTARRTFDEEDLLFVETVSHLVTATIARSQAEQYLAAERRLSEGLFDVLEAIVLILDHNGLVVRSNPACHKATGYSADELIGRRLEATLAVPEELHLFQHSLGKALATDTPVEFESRLLTKHGQQRVVAWTLAALRHGPEMIPSSVIVTGIDVTRERQLEARLQAVEKSSQPAADPTSVMNLERRRGMRRSYPYRQMIAPIIGNELPAPEQFFPVLCNDISAGGFSFLIHQPLASQGLVIALGVAPQISYLTAKVVHVNRVDYQGRKMFLVGCCYTGRANY
;
A
#
# COMPACT_ATOMS: atom_id res chain seq x y z
N PRO A 1 -75.30 44.89 -7.11
CA PRO A 1 -75.71 44.37 -5.79
C PRO A 1 -75.50 42.86 -5.75
N PHE A 2 -74.27 42.48 -5.40
CA PHE A 2 -73.87 41.12 -5.10
C PHE A 2 -74.34 40.79 -3.69
N GLU A 3 -74.92 39.61 -3.47
CA GLU A 3 -74.78 38.92 -2.19
C GLU A 3 -74.91 37.42 -2.42
N ASN A 4 -73.83 36.74 -2.05
CA ASN A 4 -73.51 35.34 -2.25
C ASN A 4 -73.69 34.68 -0.88
N VAL A 5 -74.59 33.72 -0.75
CA VAL A 5 -74.78 32.95 0.48
C VAL A 5 -73.83 31.76 0.44
N ALA A 6 -72.77 31.82 1.23
CA ALA A 6 -71.90 30.69 1.55
C ALA A 6 -72.05 30.39 3.04
N ASP A 7 -72.38 29.13 3.33
CA ASP A 7 -72.53 28.56 4.67
C ASP A 7 -71.29 28.78 5.54
N GLU A 8 -71.54 29.09 6.81
CA GLU A 8 -70.57 29.21 7.89
C GLU A 8 -69.87 27.87 8.18
N LEU A 9 -68.58 27.78 7.82
CA LEU A 9 -67.65 26.84 8.43
C LEU A 9 -67.06 27.47 9.71
N PRO A 10 -66.92 26.74 10.82
CA PRO A 10 -66.23 27.23 12.00
C PRO A 10 -64.75 27.50 11.67
N PRO A 11 -64.10 28.48 12.33
CA PRO A 11 -62.73 28.84 12.03
C PRO A 11 -61.79 27.66 12.28
N PRO A 12 -60.69 27.55 11.51
CA PRO A 12 -59.66 26.55 11.77
C PRO A 12 -59.14 26.73 13.20
N GLN A 13 -59.19 25.66 13.98
CA GLN A 13 -58.52 25.63 15.28
C GLN A 13 -57.02 25.72 15.01
N ASP A 14 -56.41 26.81 15.47
CA ASP A 14 -54.97 27.02 15.46
C ASP A 14 -54.25 25.79 16.04
N GLU A 15 -53.50 25.07 15.20
CA GLU A 15 -52.50 24.13 15.68
C GLU A 15 -51.41 24.93 16.42
N PRO A 16 -51.03 24.54 17.65
CA PRO A 16 -50.04 25.28 18.42
C PRO A 16 -48.69 25.23 17.72
N GLY A 17 -48.08 26.40 17.54
CA GLY A 17 -46.81 26.59 16.84
C GLY A 17 -45.75 25.56 17.19
N ARG A 18 -45.31 24.78 16.19
CA ARG A 18 -44.15 23.90 16.28
C ARG A 18 -42.88 24.74 16.18
N ASP A 19 -42.39 24.97 17.39
CA ASP A 19 -41.22 25.67 17.91
C ASP A 19 -39.97 25.78 17.03
N ALA A 20 -39.48 27.01 16.85
CA ALA A 20 -38.10 27.30 16.42
C ALA A 20 -37.04 26.64 17.33
N GLY A 21 -37.43 26.25 18.55
CA GLY A 21 -36.61 25.44 19.46
C GLY A 21 -36.24 24.05 18.92
N GLY A 22 -37.08 23.43 18.08
CA GLY A 22 -36.80 22.13 17.48
C GLY A 22 -35.61 22.17 16.51
N ALA A 23 -35.59 23.16 15.63
CA ALA A 23 -34.51 23.37 14.66
C ALA A 23 -33.15 23.66 15.34
N ILE A 24 -33.16 24.50 16.38
CA ILE A 24 -31.95 24.84 17.15
C ILE A 24 -31.40 23.61 17.89
N ALA A 25 -32.28 22.80 18.48
CA ALA A 25 -31.88 21.53 19.12
C ALA A 25 -31.27 20.55 18.11
N ARG A 26 -31.85 20.42 16.90
CA ARG A 26 -31.30 19.57 15.81
C ARG A 26 -29.87 20.01 15.45
N GLN A 27 -29.63 21.31 15.36
CA GLN A 27 -28.33 21.87 14.98
C GLN A 27 -27.27 21.71 16.09
N GLN A 28 -27.65 21.90 17.36
CA GLN A 28 -26.75 21.67 18.51
C GLN A 28 -26.36 20.19 18.67
N ALA A 29 -27.31 19.28 18.45
CA ALA A 29 -27.09 17.83 18.43
C ALA A 29 -26.03 17.44 17.39
N LEU A 30 -26.14 17.92 16.15
CA LEU A 30 -25.17 17.67 15.08
C LEU A 30 -23.76 18.18 15.44
N VAL A 31 -23.66 19.38 16.03
CA VAL A 31 -22.37 19.95 16.46
C VAL A 31 -21.75 19.12 17.59
N SER A 32 -22.55 18.62 18.54
CA SER A 32 -22.07 17.79 19.64
C SER A 32 -21.52 16.44 19.14
N LEU A 33 -22.18 15.82 18.16
CA LEU A 33 -21.70 14.58 17.52
C LEU A 33 -20.39 14.81 16.78
N GLY A 34 -20.26 15.93 16.07
CA GLY A 34 -19.02 16.34 15.42
C GLY A 34 -17.85 16.56 16.39
N ARG A 35 -18.10 17.01 17.63
CA ARG A 35 -17.07 17.22 18.67
C ARG A 35 -16.65 15.94 19.38
N ARG A 36 -17.48 14.89 19.42
CA ARG A 36 -17.15 13.59 20.06
C ARG A 36 -16.19 12.73 19.23
N ALA A 37 -15.89 13.12 17.98
CA ALA A 37 -14.99 12.41 17.07
C ALA A 37 -13.47 12.70 17.26
N VAL A 38 -13.03 13.16 18.45
CA VAL A 38 -11.65 13.61 18.70
C VAL A 38 -10.69 12.45 19.07
N VAL A 39 -11.22 11.25 19.32
CA VAL A 39 -10.47 9.98 19.43
C VAL A 39 -11.17 9.00 18.48
N PRO A 40 -10.47 8.25 17.61
CA PRO A 40 -11.13 7.36 16.65
C PRO A 40 -11.99 6.34 17.42
N PRO A 41 -13.33 6.48 17.43
CA PRO A 41 -14.18 5.57 18.18
C PRO A 41 -14.23 4.25 17.43
N ASP A 42 -14.47 3.15 18.14
CA ASP A 42 -14.94 1.94 17.48
C ASP A 42 -16.18 2.30 16.64
N VAL A 43 -16.19 1.89 15.37
CA VAL A 43 -17.28 2.21 14.44
C VAL A 43 -18.63 1.85 15.07
N GLY A 44 -18.74 0.69 15.72
CA GLY A 44 -19.97 0.26 16.37
C GLY A 44 -20.45 1.22 17.46
N VAL A 45 -19.53 1.80 18.26
CA VAL A 45 -19.88 2.79 19.30
C VAL A 45 -20.38 4.09 18.68
N LEU A 46 -19.69 4.59 17.65
CA LEU A 46 -20.13 5.80 16.94
C LEU A 46 -21.50 5.62 16.30
N LEU A 47 -21.78 4.43 15.73
CA LEU A 47 -23.09 4.11 15.18
C LEU A 47 -24.18 4.10 16.25
N GLN A 48 -23.89 3.54 17.42
CA GLN A 48 -24.84 3.52 18.54
C GLN A 48 -25.14 4.93 19.06
N ASP A 49 -24.11 5.76 19.23
CA ASP A 49 -24.26 7.17 19.62
C ASP A 49 -25.11 7.95 18.60
N ALA A 50 -24.84 7.77 17.31
CA ALA A 50 -25.61 8.41 16.24
C ALA A 50 -27.07 7.93 16.21
N ALA A 51 -27.32 6.63 16.38
CA ALA A 51 -28.66 6.09 16.45
C ALA A 51 -29.45 6.61 17.66
N ALA A 52 -28.80 6.75 18.83
CA ALA A 52 -29.40 7.36 20.00
C ALA A 52 -29.81 8.82 19.73
N LEU A 53 -28.93 9.60 19.10
CA LEU A 53 -29.20 10.98 18.70
C LEU A 53 -30.39 11.06 17.75
N VAL A 54 -30.44 10.18 16.74
CA VAL A 54 -31.55 10.14 15.78
C VAL A 54 -32.86 9.85 16.49
N ALA A 55 -32.89 8.85 17.37
CA ALA A 55 -34.08 8.51 18.13
C ALA A 55 -34.54 9.65 19.04
N GLU A 56 -33.63 10.30 19.75
CA GLU A 56 -33.95 11.42 20.64
C GLU A 56 -34.54 12.59 19.86
N MET A 57 -33.94 12.94 18.71
CA MET A 57 -34.41 14.05 17.88
C MET A 57 -35.74 13.77 17.19
N LEU A 58 -35.99 12.51 16.80
CA LEU A 58 -37.27 12.08 16.24
C LEU A 58 -38.31 11.78 17.32
N GLN A 59 -37.97 11.88 18.61
CA GLN A 59 -38.83 11.47 19.74
C GLN A 59 -39.31 10.01 19.61
N ALA A 60 -38.41 9.13 19.18
CA ALA A 60 -38.66 7.69 19.02
C ALA A 60 -38.11 6.91 20.22
N GLU A 61 -38.72 5.77 20.52
CA GLU A 61 -38.35 4.93 21.67
C GLU A 61 -37.05 4.13 21.45
N PHE A 62 -36.68 3.91 20.18
CA PHE A 62 -35.47 3.17 19.82
C PHE A 62 -34.68 3.88 18.73
N GLY A 63 -33.36 3.94 18.92
CA GLY A 63 -32.37 4.13 17.87
C GLY A 63 -32.00 2.79 17.27
N ILE A 64 -31.77 2.77 15.96
CA ILE A 64 -31.37 1.58 15.21
C ILE A 64 -29.98 1.84 14.64
N ALA A 65 -29.02 1.01 14.98
CA ALA A 65 -27.68 1.02 14.40
C ALA A 65 -27.37 -0.35 13.81
N ALA A 66 -27.00 -0.40 12.54
CA ALA A 66 -26.59 -1.62 11.87
C ALA A 66 -25.16 -1.45 11.36
N GLN A 67 -24.28 -2.40 11.69
CA GLN A 67 -22.92 -2.46 11.19
C GLN A 67 -22.82 -3.53 10.11
N TYR A 68 -22.26 -3.16 8.96
CA TYR A 68 -22.07 -4.04 7.82
C TYR A 68 -20.58 -4.13 7.49
N ARG A 69 -20.04 -5.36 7.46
CA ARG A 69 -18.61 -5.61 7.24
C ARG A 69 -18.25 -5.96 5.79
N GLY A 70 -19.26 -6.11 4.93
CA GLY A 70 -19.09 -6.38 3.51
C GLY A 70 -19.91 -7.59 3.01
N PRO A 71 -19.83 -7.87 1.70
CA PRO A 71 -20.66 -8.87 1.04
C PRO A 71 -20.59 -10.24 1.70
N GLY A 72 -21.77 -10.82 2.00
CA GLY A 72 -21.90 -12.14 2.61
C GLY A 72 -21.55 -12.19 4.10
N GLN A 73 -21.10 -11.09 4.71
CA GLN A 73 -20.99 -10.97 6.15
C GLN A 73 -22.36 -10.64 6.75
N PRO A 74 -22.72 -11.23 7.91
CA PRO A 74 -23.98 -10.88 8.54
C PRO A 74 -23.97 -9.43 9.03
N ILE A 75 -25.13 -8.80 9.00
CA ILE A 75 -25.37 -7.44 9.51
C ILE A 75 -25.55 -7.52 11.02
N GLU A 76 -24.73 -6.79 11.76
CA GLU A 76 -24.83 -6.68 13.22
C GLU A 76 -25.72 -5.50 13.59
N THR A 77 -26.92 -5.77 14.11
CA THR A 77 -27.89 -4.73 14.49
C THR A 77 -27.91 -4.51 16.01
N TYR A 78 -27.95 -3.24 16.40
CA TYR A 78 -28.05 -2.76 17.77
C TYR A 78 -29.27 -1.87 17.88
N LEU A 79 -30.07 -2.08 18.93
CA LEU A 79 -31.16 -1.18 19.31
C LEU A 79 -30.70 -0.38 20.51
N VAL A 80 -30.80 0.94 20.43
CA VAL A 80 -30.32 1.86 21.46
C VAL A 80 -31.51 2.61 22.04
N ARG A 81 -31.62 2.70 23.36
CA ARG A 81 -32.67 3.51 23.99
C ARG A 81 -32.12 4.92 24.28
N PRO A 82 -32.79 6.00 23.82
CA PRO A 82 -32.31 7.36 24.06
C PRO A 82 -32.34 7.70 25.55
N GLN A 83 -31.46 8.63 25.96
CA GLN A 83 -31.26 8.96 27.38
C GLN A 83 -32.51 9.54 28.04
N SER A 84 -33.31 10.31 27.29
CA SER A 84 -34.59 10.88 27.74
C SER A 84 -35.63 9.84 28.19
N ILE A 85 -35.49 8.57 27.77
CA ILE A 85 -36.41 7.47 28.06
C ILE A 85 -35.77 6.46 29.06
N GLN A 86 -34.58 6.76 29.62
CA GLN A 86 -33.86 5.88 30.55
C GLN A 86 -34.69 5.55 31.81
N ARG A 87 -35.18 4.31 31.88
CA ARG A 87 -35.65 3.64 33.12
C ARG A 87 -35.04 2.23 33.30
N SER A 88 -34.06 1.84 32.49
CA SER A 88 -33.55 0.47 32.38
C SER A 88 -32.02 0.41 32.37
N ASP A 89 -31.45 -0.61 33.03
CA ASP A 89 -30.01 -0.86 33.17
C ASP A 89 -29.28 -1.32 31.89
N GLN A 90 -30.00 -1.59 30.78
CA GLN A 90 -29.40 -1.95 29.49
C GLN A 90 -29.74 -0.91 28.40
N PRO A 91 -28.83 0.05 28.13
CA PRO A 91 -29.07 1.13 27.16
C PRO A 91 -28.94 0.68 25.70
N VAL A 92 -28.26 -0.44 25.45
CA VAL A 92 -28.01 -1.00 24.11
C VAL A 92 -28.34 -2.48 24.10
N ILE A 93 -29.15 -2.91 23.14
CA ILE A 93 -29.52 -4.30 22.89
C ILE A 93 -28.83 -4.76 21.62
N ARG A 94 -27.85 -5.65 21.75
CA ARG A 94 -27.25 -6.34 20.59
C ARG A 94 -28.19 -7.43 20.12
N CYS A 95 -28.66 -7.32 18.88
CA CYS A 95 -29.57 -8.29 18.30
C CYS A 95 -28.81 -9.46 17.67
N ARG A 96 -29.53 -10.54 17.34
CA ARG A 96 -28.95 -11.64 16.58
C ARG A 96 -28.54 -11.13 15.18
N PRO A 97 -27.31 -11.41 14.71
CA PRO A 97 -26.89 -11.01 13.37
C PRO A 97 -27.81 -11.58 12.30
N LEU A 98 -28.15 -10.76 11.30
CA LEU A 98 -28.99 -11.15 10.17
C LEU A 98 -28.16 -11.36 8.91
N PRO A 99 -28.58 -12.26 8.00
CA PRO A 99 -27.95 -12.35 6.69
C PRO A 99 -28.02 -11.03 5.92
N ASP A 100 -27.01 -10.79 5.08
CA ASP A 100 -26.99 -9.72 4.07
C ASP A 100 -27.94 -10.05 2.90
N ASP A 101 -29.24 -10.10 3.18
CA ASP A 101 -30.30 -10.26 2.18
C ASP A 101 -31.30 -9.10 2.33
N PRO A 102 -31.45 -8.24 1.30
CA PRO A 102 -32.34 -7.08 1.38
C PRO A 102 -33.81 -7.44 1.58
N ARG A 103 -34.20 -8.71 1.44
CA ARG A 103 -35.58 -9.17 1.66
C ARG A 103 -35.88 -9.53 3.12
N LEU A 104 -34.87 -9.57 4.00
CA LEU A 104 -35.01 -10.08 5.37
C LEU A 104 -34.91 -9.01 6.46
N SER A 105 -34.58 -7.76 6.10
CA SER A 105 -34.37 -6.68 7.07
C SER A 105 -34.50 -5.31 6.44
N LEU A 106 -35.06 -4.36 7.19
CA LEU A 106 -35.11 -2.95 6.82
C LEU A 106 -33.70 -2.37 6.61
N CYS A 107 -32.74 -2.70 7.48
CA CYS A 107 -31.36 -2.22 7.35
C CYS A 107 -30.68 -2.79 6.10
N ALA A 108 -30.85 -4.10 5.84
CA ALA A 108 -30.31 -4.74 4.63
C ALA A 108 -30.90 -4.13 3.36
N PHE A 109 -32.22 -3.89 3.37
CA PHE A 109 -32.91 -3.23 2.27
C PHE A 109 -32.33 -1.84 1.99
N ALA A 110 -32.23 -0.98 3.01
CA ALA A 110 -31.71 0.37 2.86
C ALA A 110 -30.23 0.40 2.42
N ILE A 111 -29.39 -0.50 2.94
CA ILE A 111 -28.00 -0.66 2.51
C ILE A 111 -27.93 -0.99 1.01
N ASN A 112 -28.77 -1.93 0.56
CA ASN A 112 -28.80 -2.38 -0.83
C ASN A 112 -29.36 -1.33 -1.79
N THR A 113 -30.44 -0.64 -1.42
CA THR A 113 -31.03 0.42 -2.25
C THR A 113 -30.25 1.72 -2.21
N ALA A 114 -29.38 1.90 -1.20
CA ALA A 114 -28.63 3.12 -0.95
C ALA A 114 -29.51 4.37 -0.77
N LEU A 115 -30.72 4.20 -0.23
CA LEU A 115 -31.67 5.27 0.02
C LEU A 115 -32.23 5.20 1.45
N PRO A 116 -32.49 6.37 2.09
CA PRO A 116 -33.30 6.41 3.30
C PRO A 116 -34.64 5.71 3.09
N THR A 117 -35.01 4.85 4.04
CA THR A 117 -36.21 4.02 3.96
C THR A 117 -37.02 4.18 5.25
N ALA A 118 -38.23 4.73 5.12
CA ALA A 118 -39.24 4.76 6.17
C ALA A 118 -40.31 3.69 5.95
N VAL A 119 -40.85 3.20 7.07
CA VAL A 119 -41.92 2.21 7.16
C VAL A 119 -42.86 2.65 8.26
N ALA A 120 -44.13 2.89 7.91
CA ALA A 120 -45.13 3.36 8.87
C ALA A 120 -45.79 2.24 9.69
N ASP A 121 -45.77 1.01 9.16
CA ASP A 121 -46.18 -0.21 9.83
C ASP A 121 -45.42 -1.41 9.23
N LEU A 122 -44.51 -1.99 10.00
CA LEU A 122 -43.71 -3.15 9.61
C LEU A 122 -44.58 -4.38 9.31
N ALA A 123 -45.77 -4.50 9.90
CA ALA A 123 -46.68 -5.61 9.61
C ALA A 123 -47.35 -5.49 8.23
N ALA A 124 -47.44 -4.27 7.68
CA ALA A 124 -48.00 -3.98 6.36
C ALA A 124 -46.92 -3.81 5.28
N GLU A 125 -45.64 -3.97 5.63
CA GLU A 125 -44.54 -3.84 4.70
C GLU A 125 -44.44 -5.07 3.77
N HIS A 126 -44.18 -4.84 2.49
CA HIS A 126 -44.11 -5.87 1.45
C HIS A 126 -42.79 -5.90 0.70
N ARG A 127 -41.97 -4.86 0.82
CA ARG A 127 -40.64 -4.76 0.17
C ARG A 127 -39.64 -5.74 0.79
N PHE A 128 -39.81 -6.09 2.07
CA PHE A 128 -38.98 -7.03 2.84
C PHE A 128 -39.76 -7.56 4.06
N ASP A 129 -39.30 -8.66 4.66
CA ASP A 129 -39.85 -9.29 5.87
C ASP A 129 -38.86 -9.12 7.05
N ASP A 130 -38.93 -7.99 7.76
CA ASP A 130 -38.09 -7.75 8.94
C ASP A 130 -38.72 -8.38 10.19
N ARG A 131 -38.16 -9.53 10.63
CA ARG A 131 -38.61 -10.24 11.84
C ARG A 131 -37.87 -9.84 13.10
N LEU A 132 -36.85 -8.99 13.01
CA LEU A 132 -36.02 -8.60 14.14
C LEU A 132 -36.65 -7.43 14.87
N LEU A 133 -37.03 -6.37 14.16
CA LEU A 133 -37.59 -5.17 14.77
C LEU A 133 -38.92 -5.44 15.52
N PRO A 134 -39.90 -6.19 14.94
CA PRO A 134 -41.16 -6.47 15.63
C PRO A 134 -41.00 -7.32 16.91
N LYS A 135 -39.98 -8.20 16.98
CA LYS A 135 -39.69 -8.97 18.20
C LYS A 135 -39.30 -8.10 19.39
N HIS A 136 -38.82 -6.89 19.13
CA HIS A 136 -38.49 -5.90 20.15
C HIS A 136 -39.60 -4.84 20.33
N GLY A 137 -40.78 -5.06 19.73
CA GLY A 137 -41.93 -4.19 19.85
C GLY A 137 -41.90 -2.96 18.94
N ILE A 138 -40.95 -2.88 18.01
CA ILE A 138 -40.89 -1.79 17.03
C ILE A 138 -41.93 -2.06 15.95
N VAL A 139 -42.81 -1.10 15.71
CA VAL A 139 -43.93 -1.17 14.75
C VAL A 139 -43.66 -0.30 13.53
N ALA A 140 -43.05 0.87 13.70
CA ALA A 140 -42.66 1.75 12.60
C ALA A 140 -41.18 2.11 12.73
N ALA A 141 -40.49 2.34 11.62
CA ALA A 141 -39.08 2.68 11.64
C ALA A 141 -38.65 3.46 10.40
N THR A 142 -37.60 4.27 10.55
CA THR A 142 -36.88 4.91 9.46
C THR A 142 -35.38 4.67 9.62
N VAL A 143 -34.70 4.32 8.53
CA VAL A 143 -33.24 4.14 8.52
C VAL A 143 -32.62 4.75 7.26
N ALA A 144 -31.43 5.32 7.39
CA ALA A 144 -30.60 5.73 6.27
C ALA A 144 -29.32 4.89 6.20
N PRO A 145 -28.88 4.50 4.99
CA PRO A 145 -27.65 3.75 4.81
C PRO A 145 -26.43 4.64 4.97
N LEU A 146 -25.36 4.08 5.53
CA LEU A 146 -24.04 4.69 5.64
C LEU A 146 -23.18 4.17 4.50
N LYS A 147 -23.02 4.96 3.44
CA LYS A 147 -22.40 4.49 2.19
C LYS A 147 -21.23 5.37 1.78
N LEU A 148 -20.08 4.73 1.59
CA LEU A 148 -18.94 5.28 0.89
C LEU A 148 -19.04 4.98 -0.61
N ILE A 149 -18.20 5.64 -1.41
CA ILE A 149 -18.17 5.45 -2.86
C ILE A 149 -17.97 3.98 -3.26
N ASP A 150 -17.15 3.26 -2.49
CA ASP A 150 -16.69 1.90 -2.78
C ASP A 150 -17.39 0.80 -1.96
N ARG A 151 -18.03 1.15 -0.82
CA ARG A 151 -18.65 0.17 0.08
C ARG A 151 -19.71 0.77 1.00
N ALA A 152 -20.60 -0.06 1.52
CA ALA A 152 -21.47 0.31 2.64
C ALA A 152 -20.81 -0.03 3.98
N LEU A 153 -21.06 0.81 4.99
CA LEU A 153 -20.61 0.63 6.37
C LEU A 153 -21.71 0.10 7.28
N GLY A 154 -22.98 0.28 6.88
CA GLY A 154 -24.12 -0.04 7.72
C GLY A 154 -25.34 0.83 7.44
N ALA A 155 -26.21 0.98 8.45
CA ALA A 155 -27.35 1.88 8.44
C ALA A 155 -27.62 2.43 9.83
N ILE A 156 -28.20 3.62 9.93
CA ILE A 156 -28.64 4.23 11.20
C ILE A 156 -30.06 4.76 11.08
N GLY A 157 -30.78 4.84 12.18
CA GLY A 157 -32.15 5.30 12.16
C GLY A 157 -32.84 5.26 13.51
N ALA A 158 -34.17 5.28 13.48
CA ALA A 158 -35.02 5.24 14.66
C ALA A 158 -36.27 4.38 14.42
N GLY A 159 -36.84 3.87 15.50
CA GLY A 159 -38.05 3.05 15.50
C GLY A 159 -38.97 3.37 16.67
N THR A 160 -40.27 3.27 16.43
CA THR A 160 -41.34 3.54 17.40
C THR A 160 -42.17 2.31 17.69
N THR A 161 -42.77 2.24 18.88
CA THR A 161 -43.62 1.10 19.27
C THR A 161 -45.07 1.22 18.78
N ALA A 162 -45.44 2.39 18.28
CA ALA A 162 -46.71 2.64 17.61
C ALA A 162 -46.50 2.88 16.12
N ARG A 163 -47.58 2.73 15.34
CA ARG A 163 -47.62 3.15 13.93
C ARG A 163 -47.31 4.64 13.84
N ARG A 164 -46.46 5.01 12.88
CA ARG A 164 -46.04 6.40 12.67
C ARG A 164 -45.57 6.61 11.24
N THR A 165 -46.06 7.64 10.58
CA THR A 165 -45.47 8.13 9.32
C THR A 165 -44.30 9.06 9.64
N PHE A 166 -43.17 8.86 8.97
CA PHE A 166 -42.04 9.78 8.99
C PHE A 166 -42.15 10.70 7.78
N ASP A 167 -42.15 12.00 8.01
CA ASP A 167 -42.27 13.00 6.93
C ASP A 167 -40.90 13.26 6.24
N GLU A 168 -40.88 14.18 5.28
CA GLU A 168 -39.66 14.53 4.55
C GLU A 168 -38.60 15.15 5.46
N GLU A 169 -38.99 15.86 6.52
CA GLU A 169 -38.06 16.49 7.46
C GLU A 169 -37.37 15.43 8.33
N ASP A 170 -38.13 14.45 8.82
CA ASP A 170 -37.62 13.28 9.54
C ASP A 170 -36.61 12.50 8.67
N LEU A 171 -36.96 12.24 7.39
CA LEU A 171 -36.07 11.55 6.45
C LEU A 171 -34.79 12.32 6.17
N LEU A 172 -34.90 13.62 5.88
CA LEU A 172 -33.75 14.49 5.62
C LEU A 172 -32.82 14.57 6.84
N PHE A 173 -33.38 14.59 8.04
CA PHE A 173 -32.60 14.60 9.27
C PHE A 173 -31.79 13.29 9.43
N VAL A 174 -32.43 12.13 9.28
CA VAL A 174 -31.75 10.83 9.39
C VAL A 174 -30.67 10.69 8.32
N GLU A 175 -30.95 11.13 7.10
CA GLU A 175 -29.98 11.17 6.00
C GLU A 175 -28.79 12.10 6.29
N THR A 176 -29.05 13.28 6.85
CA THR A 176 -27.99 14.23 7.21
C THR A 176 -27.07 13.66 8.29
N VAL A 177 -27.63 13.02 9.32
CA VAL A 177 -26.83 12.34 10.35
C VAL A 177 -26.03 11.19 9.73
N SER A 178 -26.64 10.43 8.79
CA SER A 178 -25.96 9.35 8.08
C SER A 178 -24.75 9.84 7.30
N HIS A 179 -24.89 10.92 6.52
CA HIS A 179 -23.78 11.53 5.79
C HIS A 179 -22.67 12.04 6.73
N LEU A 180 -23.04 12.69 7.85
CA LEU A 180 -22.07 13.19 8.82
C LEU A 180 -21.26 12.05 9.46
N VAL A 181 -21.92 10.97 9.87
CA VAL A 181 -21.28 9.79 10.46
C VAL A 181 -20.37 9.11 9.43
N THR A 182 -20.87 8.94 8.20
CA THR A 182 -20.11 8.36 7.10
C THR A 182 -18.83 9.16 6.81
N ALA A 183 -18.94 10.49 6.69
CA ALA A 183 -17.79 11.36 6.47
C ALA A 183 -16.78 11.33 7.63
N THR A 184 -17.27 11.25 8.86
CA THR A 184 -16.42 11.15 10.06
C THR A 184 -15.62 9.86 10.07
N ILE A 185 -16.26 8.72 9.77
CA ILE A 185 -15.58 7.42 9.66
C ILE A 185 -14.56 7.45 8.53
N ALA A 186 -14.94 7.95 7.35
CA ALA A 186 -14.06 8.03 6.19
C ALA A 186 -12.80 8.85 6.49
N ARG A 187 -12.97 10.03 7.11
CA ARG A 187 -11.87 10.89 7.50
C ARG A 187 -10.94 10.19 8.49
N SER A 188 -11.51 9.59 9.55
CA SER A 188 -10.72 8.91 10.57
C SER A 188 -9.93 7.72 9.99
N GLN A 189 -10.54 6.93 9.10
CA GLN A 189 -9.87 5.82 8.41
C GLN A 189 -8.73 6.32 7.50
N ALA A 190 -8.95 7.41 6.76
CA ALA A 190 -7.92 8.00 5.91
C ALA A 190 -6.74 8.55 6.73
N GLU A 191 -7.00 9.23 7.84
CA GLU A 191 -5.97 9.73 8.76
C GLU A 191 -5.17 8.57 9.37
N GLN A 192 -5.83 7.49 9.79
CA GLN A 192 -5.17 6.29 10.31
C GLN A 192 -4.31 5.61 9.25
N TYR A 193 -4.82 5.47 8.02
CA TYR A 193 -4.08 4.89 6.91
C TYR A 193 -2.81 5.70 6.61
N LEU A 194 -2.94 7.02 6.48
CA LEU A 194 -1.80 7.92 6.27
C LEU A 194 -0.79 7.86 7.43
N ALA A 195 -1.26 7.80 8.67
CA ALA A 195 -0.39 7.67 9.83
C ALA A 195 0.35 6.33 9.85
N ALA A 196 -0.32 5.23 9.49
CA ALA A 196 0.28 3.91 9.40
C ALA A 196 1.32 3.82 8.28
N GLU A 197 0.99 4.33 7.09
CA GLU A 197 1.91 4.42 5.94
C GLU A 197 3.16 5.22 6.31
N ARG A 198 2.98 6.37 6.98
CA ARG A 198 4.09 7.20 7.45
C ARG A 198 4.97 6.46 8.45
N ARG A 199 4.38 5.80 9.45
CA ARG A 199 5.14 5.00 10.44
C ARG A 199 5.89 3.85 9.78
N LEU A 200 5.29 3.19 8.79
CA LEU A 200 5.95 2.13 8.03
C LEU A 200 7.14 2.69 7.25
N SER A 201 6.95 3.80 6.52
CA SER A 201 8.02 4.46 5.77
C SER A 201 9.17 4.93 6.67
N GLU A 202 8.86 5.55 7.81
CA GLU A 202 9.84 5.95 8.83
C GLU A 202 10.56 4.73 9.42
N GLY A 203 9.81 3.67 9.77
CA GLY A 203 10.39 2.43 10.30
C GLY A 203 11.30 1.70 9.31
N LEU A 204 10.93 1.65 8.02
CA LEU A 204 11.80 1.09 6.98
C LEU A 204 13.10 1.88 6.85
N PHE A 205 13.01 3.21 6.82
CA PHE A 205 14.19 4.07 6.76
C PHE A 205 15.15 3.78 7.93
N ASP A 206 14.62 3.56 9.13
CA ASP A 206 15.41 3.34 10.34
C ASP A 206 16.02 1.93 10.47
N VAL A 207 15.34 0.90 9.96
CA VAL A 207 15.76 -0.51 10.09
C VAL A 207 16.75 -0.94 9.00
N LEU A 208 16.78 -0.26 7.83
CA LEU A 208 17.72 -0.59 6.76
C LEU A 208 19.17 -0.57 7.25
N GLU A 209 19.88 -1.69 7.08
CA GLU A 209 21.30 -1.83 7.48
C GLU A 209 22.27 -1.17 6.48
N ALA A 210 21.78 -0.68 5.34
CA ALA A 210 22.55 0.12 4.40
C ALA A 210 22.56 1.59 4.82
N ILE A 211 23.62 2.31 4.44
CA ILE A 211 23.69 3.77 4.60
C ILE A 211 22.58 4.38 3.74
N VAL A 212 21.68 5.16 4.34
CA VAL A 212 20.66 5.92 3.60
C VAL A 212 20.67 7.37 4.04
N LEU A 213 20.76 8.27 3.06
CA LEU A 213 20.72 9.72 3.22
C LEU A 213 19.71 10.31 2.23
N ILE A 214 19.06 11.39 2.62
CA ILE A 214 18.27 12.23 1.72
C ILE A 214 18.94 13.59 1.67
N LEU A 215 19.27 14.03 0.46
CA LEU A 215 19.87 15.32 0.18
C LEU A 215 18.85 16.25 -0.46
N ASP A 216 18.99 17.56 -0.26
CA ASP A 216 18.30 18.55 -1.08
C ASP A 216 18.98 18.69 -2.47
N HIS A 217 18.43 19.56 -3.32
CA HIS A 217 18.99 19.85 -4.65
C HIS A 217 20.40 20.47 -4.62
N ASN A 218 20.86 20.98 -3.47
CA ASN A 218 22.19 21.57 -3.29
C ASN A 218 23.21 20.58 -2.69
N GLY A 219 22.77 19.35 -2.37
CA GLY A 219 23.60 18.32 -1.74
C GLY A 219 23.69 18.43 -0.20
N LEU A 220 22.83 19.24 0.43
CA LEU A 220 22.72 19.33 1.89
C LEU A 220 21.95 18.13 2.43
N VAL A 221 22.45 17.51 3.50
CA VAL A 221 21.77 16.39 4.15
C VAL A 221 20.50 16.90 4.83
N VAL A 222 19.36 16.39 4.42
CA VAL A 222 18.05 16.64 5.02
C VAL A 222 17.71 15.54 6.02
N ARG A 223 18.04 14.27 5.69
CA ARG A 223 17.83 13.12 6.56
C ARG A 223 18.96 12.10 6.43
N SER A 224 19.20 11.35 7.50
CA SER A 224 20.16 10.25 7.55
C SER A 224 19.61 9.15 8.47
N ASN A 225 19.79 7.88 8.09
CA ASN A 225 19.30 6.75 8.88
C ASN A 225 20.31 6.29 9.95
N PRO A 226 19.89 5.48 10.94
CA PRO A 226 20.78 4.97 11.99
C PRO A 226 21.98 4.15 11.46
N ALA A 227 21.82 3.43 10.35
CA ALA A 227 22.93 2.71 9.74
C ALA A 227 24.00 3.67 9.19
N CYS A 228 23.61 4.81 8.63
CA CYS A 228 24.53 5.89 8.27
C CYS A 228 25.31 6.38 9.50
N HIS A 229 24.64 6.62 10.63
CA HIS A 229 25.31 7.08 11.85
C HIS A 229 26.33 6.06 12.37
N LYS A 230 25.95 4.78 12.40
CA LYS A 230 26.84 3.67 12.79
C LYS A 230 28.04 3.52 11.84
N ALA A 231 27.82 3.67 10.53
CA ALA A 231 28.87 3.50 9.53
C ALA A 231 29.86 4.68 9.52
N THR A 232 29.36 5.90 9.71
CA THR A 232 30.14 7.14 9.57
C THR A 232 30.71 7.66 10.89
N GLY A 233 30.09 7.31 12.02
CA GLY A 233 30.40 7.86 13.34
C GLY A 233 29.82 9.25 13.61
N TYR A 234 29.08 9.83 12.66
CA TYR A 234 28.37 11.10 12.85
C TYR A 234 26.94 10.86 13.36
N SER A 235 26.48 11.73 14.24
CA SER A 235 25.07 11.78 14.63
C SER A 235 24.20 12.48 13.56
N ALA A 236 22.88 12.32 13.65
CA ALA A 236 21.95 13.03 12.77
C ALA A 236 22.15 14.55 12.81
N ASP A 237 22.24 15.12 14.02
CA ASP A 237 22.41 16.58 14.23
C ASP A 237 23.73 17.11 13.67
N GLU A 238 24.76 16.27 13.59
CA GLU A 238 26.04 16.66 13.00
C GLU A 238 26.02 16.60 11.47
N LEU A 239 25.17 15.77 10.87
CA LEU A 239 25.05 15.63 9.41
C LEU A 239 24.03 16.58 8.81
N ILE A 240 22.88 16.76 9.45
CA ILE A 240 21.77 17.56 8.91
C ILE A 240 22.23 18.99 8.64
N GLY A 241 21.88 19.50 7.46
CA GLY A 241 22.25 20.83 6.97
C GLY A 241 23.70 20.95 6.48
N ARG A 242 24.50 19.88 6.49
CA ARG A 242 25.85 19.88 5.91
C ARG A 242 25.86 19.33 4.50
N ARG A 243 26.80 19.79 3.68
CA ARG A 243 27.07 19.21 2.36
C ARG A 243 27.68 17.82 2.54
N LEU A 244 27.08 16.82 1.90
CA LEU A 244 27.51 15.42 2.07
C LEU A 244 28.97 15.24 1.65
N GLU A 245 29.34 15.77 0.49
CA GLU A 245 30.68 15.61 -0.08
C GLU A 245 31.76 16.28 0.78
N ALA A 246 31.46 17.43 1.38
CA ALA A 246 32.41 18.12 2.25
C ALA A 246 32.63 17.39 3.60
N THR A 247 31.70 16.51 3.98
CA THR A 247 31.70 15.86 5.29
C THR A 247 32.19 14.41 5.22
N LEU A 248 31.75 13.66 4.21
CA LEU A 248 31.99 12.20 4.12
C LEU A 248 32.88 11.79 2.94
N ALA A 249 33.17 12.65 1.96
CA ALA A 249 34.07 12.27 0.87
C ALA A 249 35.54 12.51 1.28
N VAL A 250 36.44 11.68 0.78
CA VAL A 250 37.88 12.00 0.84
C VAL A 250 38.17 13.20 -0.08
N PRO A 251 39.08 14.13 0.29
CA PRO A 251 39.32 15.35 -0.48
C PRO A 251 39.66 15.11 -1.95
N GLU A 252 40.36 14.02 -2.26
CA GLU A 252 40.75 13.69 -3.63
C GLU A 252 39.57 13.26 -4.51
N GLU A 253 38.45 12.83 -3.92
CA GLU A 253 37.29 12.26 -4.61
C GLU A 253 36.03 13.15 -4.56
N LEU A 254 36.13 14.37 -4.01
CA LEU A 254 35.04 15.36 -3.97
C LEU A 254 34.32 15.52 -5.33
N HIS A 255 35.11 15.57 -6.41
CA HIS A 255 34.62 15.76 -7.78
C HIS A 255 33.76 14.58 -8.28
N LEU A 256 34.04 13.35 -7.83
CA LEU A 256 33.27 12.16 -8.22
C LEU A 256 31.84 12.25 -7.67
N PHE A 257 31.69 12.70 -6.43
CA PHE A 257 30.38 12.87 -5.82
C PHE A 257 29.60 13.99 -6.50
N GLN A 258 30.21 15.16 -6.71
CA GLN A 258 29.57 16.29 -7.39
C GLN A 258 29.11 15.94 -8.80
N HIS A 259 29.95 15.25 -9.57
CA HIS A 259 29.60 14.78 -10.91
C HIS A 259 28.42 13.80 -10.87
N SER A 260 28.45 12.83 -9.95
CA SER A 260 27.41 11.81 -9.82
C SER A 260 26.08 12.39 -9.35
N LEU A 261 26.11 13.35 -8.42
CA LEU A 261 24.94 14.09 -7.95
C LEU A 261 24.31 14.92 -9.08
N GLY A 262 25.13 15.67 -9.83
CA GLY A 262 24.66 16.44 -10.98
C GLY A 262 24.02 15.56 -12.05
N LYS A 263 24.63 14.39 -12.32
CA LYS A 263 24.05 13.39 -13.23
C LYS A 263 22.72 12.83 -12.71
N ALA A 264 22.65 12.47 -11.43
CA ALA A 264 21.43 11.94 -10.83
C ALA A 264 20.27 12.95 -10.85
N LEU A 265 20.55 14.24 -10.67
CA LEU A 265 19.54 15.30 -10.79
C LEU A 265 19.06 15.50 -12.24
N ALA A 266 19.94 15.27 -13.22
CA ALA A 266 19.66 15.45 -14.64
C ALA A 266 18.99 14.24 -15.31
N THR A 267 19.01 13.05 -14.70
CA THR A 267 18.49 11.80 -15.29
C THR A 267 17.43 11.13 -14.42
N ASP A 268 16.53 10.35 -15.02
CA ASP A 268 15.55 9.54 -14.26
C ASP A 268 16.07 8.14 -13.89
N THR A 269 17.30 7.81 -14.28
CA THR A 269 17.96 6.55 -13.94
C THR A 269 18.87 6.72 -12.74
N PRO A 270 18.89 5.76 -11.79
CA PRO A 270 19.85 5.77 -10.70
C PRO A 270 21.30 5.82 -11.21
N VAL A 271 22.14 6.59 -10.52
CA VAL A 271 23.58 6.69 -10.79
C VAL A 271 24.32 5.87 -9.75
N GLU A 272 25.06 4.86 -10.22
CA GLU A 272 25.90 4.00 -9.39
C GLU A 272 27.37 4.37 -9.52
N PHE A 273 28.09 4.42 -8.41
CA PHE A 273 29.55 4.59 -8.39
C PHE A 273 30.14 4.06 -7.08
N GLU A 274 31.44 3.75 -7.07
CA GLU A 274 32.18 3.43 -5.85
C GLU A 274 33.06 4.62 -5.47
N SER A 275 33.10 4.95 -4.18
CA SER A 275 34.04 5.95 -3.67
C SER A 275 34.45 5.64 -2.23
N ARG A 276 35.49 6.33 -1.77
CA ARG A 276 35.95 6.25 -0.39
C ARG A 276 35.17 7.22 0.49
N LEU A 277 34.55 6.66 1.52
CA LEU A 277 33.92 7.37 2.61
C LEU A 277 34.93 7.60 3.73
N LEU A 278 35.05 8.84 4.18
CA LEU A 278 35.81 9.25 5.36
C LEU A 278 34.87 9.35 6.57
N THR A 279 35.14 8.53 7.58
CA THR A 279 34.40 8.56 8.86
C THR A 279 34.88 9.71 9.76
N LYS A 280 34.09 10.06 10.78
CA LYS A 280 34.45 11.06 11.81
C LYS A 280 35.80 10.78 12.49
N HIS A 281 36.16 9.51 12.61
CA HIS A 281 37.39 9.05 13.26
C HIS A 281 38.57 8.89 12.29
N GLY A 282 38.43 9.34 11.03
CA GLY A 282 39.49 9.29 10.02
C GLY A 282 39.66 7.93 9.32
N GLN A 283 38.85 6.93 9.66
CA GLN A 283 38.84 5.65 8.93
C GLN A 283 38.25 5.85 7.53
N GLN A 284 38.89 5.26 6.51
CA GLN A 284 38.37 5.19 5.15
C GLN A 284 37.65 3.86 4.90
N ARG A 285 36.49 3.92 4.26
CA ARG A 285 35.67 2.77 3.85
C ARG A 285 35.36 2.87 2.37
N VAL A 286 35.37 1.75 1.66
CA VAL A 286 34.95 1.71 0.25
C VAL A 286 33.46 1.46 0.23
N VAL A 287 32.70 2.40 -0.33
CA VAL A 287 31.24 2.34 -0.36
C VAL A 287 30.77 2.34 -1.80
N ALA A 288 29.90 1.38 -2.13
CA ALA A 288 29.16 1.37 -3.37
C ALA A 288 27.91 2.22 -3.19
N TRP A 289 27.87 3.36 -3.88
CA TRP A 289 26.79 4.35 -3.81
C TRP A 289 25.79 4.17 -4.93
N THR A 290 24.54 4.47 -4.61
CA THR A 290 23.46 4.63 -5.60
C THR A 290 22.69 5.90 -5.28
N LEU A 291 22.61 6.81 -6.26
CA LEU A 291 21.93 8.09 -6.17
C LEU A 291 20.72 8.09 -7.09
N ALA A 292 19.55 8.43 -6.56
CA ALA A 292 18.34 8.59 -7.35
C ALA A 292 17.62 9.90 -6.97
N ALA A 293 17.19 10.66 -7.99
CA ALA A 293 16.40 11.86 -7.75
C ALA A 293 14.99 11.50 -7.29
N LEU A 294 14.52 12.17 -6.24
CA LEU A 294 13.13 12.13 -5.78
C LEU A 294 12.42 13.37 -6.34
N ARG A 295 11.54 13.14 -7.31
CA ARG A 295 10.69 14.19 -7.91
C ARG A 295 9.33 14.18 -7.20
N HIS A 296 8.77 15.35 -6.90
CA HIS A 296 7.47 15.48 -6.23
C HIS A 296 6.55 16.36 -7.06
N GLY A 297 5.29 15.94 -7.22
CA GLY A 297 4.28 16.68 -7.97
C GLY A 297 4.43 16.66 -9.50
N PRO A 298 3.49 17.29 -10.22
CA PRO A 298 3.44 17.27 -11.69
C PRO A 298 4.58 18.05 -12.37
N GLU A 299 5.36 18.85 -11.63
CA GLU A 299 6.37 19.75 -12.21
C GLU A 299 7.73 19.10 -12.53
N MET A 300 7.94 17.80 -12.28
CA MET A 300 9.22 17.08 -12.55
C MET A 300 10.51 17.72 -12.01
N ILE A 301 10.45 18.80 -11.21
CA ILE A 301 11.63 19.39 -10.58
C ILE A 301 12.06 18.46 -9.42
N PRO A 302 13.33 18.00 -9.38
CA PRO A 302 13.81 17.15 -8.30
C PRO A 302 13.93 17.99 -7.03
N SER A 303 13.13 17.64 -6.02
CA SER A 303 13.11 18.35 -4.72
C SER A 303 14.15 17.78 -3.75
N SER A 304 14.58 16.54 -3.97
CA SER A 304 15.61 15.87 -3.15
C SER A 304 16.27 14.72 -3.93
N VAL A 305 17.37 14.19 -3.39
CA VAL A 305 18.08 13.01 -3.91
C VAL A 305 18.20 11.99 -2.79
N ILE A 306 17.77 10.75 -3.03
CA ILE A 306 18.07 9.63 -2.14
C ILE A 306 19.44 9.06 -2.48
N VAL A 307 20.27 8.88 -1.46
CA VAL A 307 21.62 8.36 -1.55
C VAL A 307 21.68 7.12 -0.69
N THR A 308 21.97 5.98 -1.30
CA THR A 308 22.16 4.72 -0.60
C THR A 308 23.60 4.26 -0.74
N GLY A 309 24.17 3.67 0.30
CA GLY A 309 25.55 3.22 0.35
C GLY A 309 25.67 1.85 0.99
N ILE A 310 26.33 0.92 0.32
CA ILE A 310 26.70 -0.38 0.85
C ILE A 310 28.20 -0.39 1.09
N ASP A 311 28.61 -0.64 2.33
CA ASP A 311 30.03 -0.81 2.66
C ASP A 311 30.55 -2.11 2.05
N VAL A 312 31.44 -1.99 1.06
CA VAL A 312 32.07 -3.10 0.34
C VAL A 312 33.56 -3.23 0.68
N THR A 313 33.99 -2.62 1.79
CA THR A 313 35.40 -2.58 2.20
C THR A 313 35.96 -3.99 2.38
N ARG A 314 35.20 -4.87 3.02
CA ARG A 314 35.65 -6.24 3.34
C ARG A 314 35.81 -7.07 2.07
N GLU A 315 34.84 -6.98 1.18
CA GLU A 315 34.80 -7.65 -0.11
C GLU A 315 36.01 -7.24 -0.95
N ARG A 316 36.27 -5.93 -1.05
CA ARG A 316 37.43 -5.40 -1.80
C ARG A 316 38.77 -5.79 -1.17
N GLN A 317 38.87 -5.82 0.15
CA GLN A 317 40.10 -6.29 0.83
C GLN A 317 40.35 -7.79 0.59
N LEU A 318 39.30 -8.62 0.61
CA LEU A 318 39.41 -10.05 0.32
C LEU A 318 39.82 -10.29 -1.13
N GLU A 319 39.19 -9.58 -2.07
CA GLU A 319 39.53 -9.65 -3.50
C GLU A 319 40.99 -9.26 -3.75
N ALA A 320 41.45 -8.16 -3.15
CA ALA A 320 42.84 -7.72 -3.28
C ALA A 320 43.84 -8.74 -2.70
N ARG A 321 43.52 -9.38 -1.56
CA ARG A 321 44.35 -10.43 -0.96
C ARG A 321 44.44 -11.66 -1.86
N LEU A 322 43.31 -12.10 -2.42
CA LEU A 322 43.28 -13.24 -3.36
C LEU A 322 44.13 -12.95 -4.60
N GLN A 323 43.98 -11.75 -5.19
CA GLN A 323 44.78 -11.34 -6.34
C GLN A 323 46.28 -11.25 -6.03
N ALA A 324 46.66 -10.81 -4.82
CA ALA A 324 48.07 -10.75 -4.41
C ALA A 324 48.68 -12.16 -4.25
N VAL A 325 47.93 -13.10 -3.68
CA VAL A 325 48.34 -14.52 -3.55
C VAL A 325 48.48 -15.18 -4.92
N GLU A 326 47.55 -14.95 -5.84
CA GLU A 326 47.65 -15.47 -7.22
C GLU A 326 48.88 -14.94 -7.95
N LYS A 327 49.19 -13.64 -7.82
CA LYS A 327 50.40 -13.03 -8.42
C LYS A 327 51.69 -13.56 -7.78
N SER A 328 51.67 -13.86 -6.48
CA SER A 328 52.82 -14.43 -5.76
C SER A 328 53.08 -15.90 -6.06
N SER A 329 52.07 -16.64 -6.55
CA SER A 329 52.14 -18.11 -6.73
C SER A 329 52.51 -18.52 -8.16
N GLN A 330 52.87 -17.58 -9.04
CA GLN A 330 53.37 -17.90 -10.38
C GLN A 330 54.88 -18.23 -10.33
N PRO A 331 55.31 -19.47 -10.60
CA PRO A 331 56.73 -19.78 -10.75
C PRO A 331 57.29 -19.11 -12.02
N ALA A 332 58.56 -18.73 -11.97
CA ALA A 332 59.32 -18.17 -13.08
C ALA A 332 59.17 -19.04 -14.33
N ALA A 333 58.68 -18.45 -15.42
CA ALA A 333 58.33 -19.15 -16.64
C ALA A 333 59.57 -19.66 -17.40
N ASP A 334 59.55 -20.96 -17.68
CA ASP A 334 60.38 -21.65 -18.66
C ASP A 334 59.98 -21.18 -20.10
N PRO A 335 60.90 -20.72 -20.96
CA PRO A 335 60.53 -19.99 -22.18
C PRO A 335 60.17 -20.87 -23.40
N THR A 336 59.62 -22.08 -23.20
CA THR A 336 59.16 -22.93 -24.31
C THR A 336 57.80 -23.58 -24.05
N SER A 337 56.74 -22.79 -24.17
CA SER A 337 55.41 -23.32 -24.53
C SER A 337 54.51 -22.18 -25.01
N VAL A 338 54.40 -22.02 -26.32
CA VAL A 338 53.41 -21.16 -26.96
C VAL A 338 52.18 -22.01 -27.29
N MET A 339 50.99 -21.43 -27.08
CA MET A 339 49.62 -21.90 -27.42
C MET A 339 48.94 -22.78 -26.37
N ASN A 340 47.81 -22.44 -25.72
CA ASN A 340 46.74 -21.48 -25.99
C ASN A 340 46.22 -20.87 -24.68
N LEU A 341 46.51 -19.59 -24.44
CA LEU A 341 45.90 -18.79 -23.37
C LEU A 341 44.56 -18.23 -23.85
N GLU A 342 43.46 -18.84 -23.41
CA GLU A 342 42.12 -18.27 -23.58
C GLU A 342 42.00 -17.00 -22.74
N ARG A 343 42.03 -15.85 -23.40
CA ARG A 343 41.80 -14.51 -22.83
C ARG A 343 40.39 -14.39 -22.24
N ARG A 344 40.22 -14.69 -20.95
CA ARG A 344 38.98 -14.42 -20.20
C ARG A 344 38.90 -12.92 -19.85
N ARG A 345 38.08 -12.15 -20.58
CA ARG A 345 38.12 -10.67 -20.61
C ARG A 345 36.96 -9.93 -19.91
N GLY A 346 36.24 -10.52 -18.94
CA GLY A 346 35.17 -9.79 -18.24
C GLY A 346 34.88 -10.29 -16.83
N MET A 347 34.55 -9.36 -15.93
CA MET A 347 34.08 -9.66 -14.58
C MET A 347 32.76 -10.44 -14.65
N ARG A 348 32.74 -11.68 -14.13
CA ARG A 348 31.53 -12.50 -14.01
C ARG A 348 30.88 -12.27 -12.65
N ARG A 349 29.58 -12.00 -12.62
CA ARG A 349 28.77 -11.85 -11.41
C ARG A 349 28.03 -13.15 -11.13
N SER A 350 27.90 -13.53 -9.86
CA SER A 350 27.01 -14.62 -9.46
C SER A 350 25.58 -14.31 -9.92
N TYR A 351 24.92 -15.28 -10.56
CA TYR A 351 23.60 -15.11 -11.15
C TYR A 351 22.75 -16.37 -10.96
N PRO A 352 22.35 -16.70 -9.71
CA PRO A 352 21.64 -17.93 -9.37
C PRO A 352 20.13 -17.87 -9.67
N TYR A 353 19.75 -17.30 -10.82
CA TYR A 353 18.36 -17.14 -11.23
C TYR A 353 17.95 -18.20 -12.24
N ARG A 354 16.67 -18.58 -12.25
CA ARG A 354 16.09 -19.44 -13.29
C ARG A 354 15.78 -18.60 -14.53
N GLN A 355 16.31 -19.03 -15.67
CA GLN A 355 16.04 -18.42 -16.97
C GLN A 355 15.62 -19.49 -17.96
N MET A 356 14.95 -19.07 -19.03
CA MET A 356 14.47 -19.99 -20.06
C MET A 356 15.50 -20.09 -21.18
N ILE A 357 15.87 -21.31 -21.57
CA ILE A 357 16.74 -21.54 -22.73
C ILE A 357 16.10 -22.51 -23.71
N ALA A 358 16.47 -22.41 -24.98
CA ALA A 358 16.11 -23.37 -26.02
C ALA A 358 17.31 -23.62 -26.95
N PRO A 359 17.66 -24.89 -27.26
CA PRO A 359 18.74 -25.21 -28.20
C PRO A 359 18.34 -24.84 -29.63
N ILE A 360 19.31 -24.35 -30.41
CA ILE A 360 19.17 -24.07 -31.84
C ILE A 360 19.43 -25.38 -32.60
N ILE A 361 18.46 -25.88 -33.36
CA ILE A 361 18.58 -27.11 -34.17
C ILE A 361 18.52 -26.71 -35.64
N GLY A 362 19.43 -27.21 -36.48
CA GLY A 362 19.34 -27.02 -37.93
C GLY A 362 19.50 -25.58 -38.42
N ASN A 363 20.10 -24.69 -37.60
CA ASN A 363 20.29 -23.25 -37.88
C ASN A 363 19.01 -22.39 -37.84
N GLU A 364 17.89 -22.93 -37.33
CA GLU A 364 16.63 -22.19 -37.15
C GLU A 364 16.45 -21.73 -35.69
N LEU A 365 15.81 -20.56 -35.50
CA LEU A 365 15.48 -20.07 -34.16
C LEU A 365 14.38 -20.95 -33.54
N PRO A 366 14.53 -21.36 -32.26
CA PRO A 366 13.57 -22.25 -31.60
C PRO A 366 12.20 -21.57 -31.40
N ALA A 367 11.10 -22.31 -31.47
CA ALA A 367 9.76 -21.80 -31.16
C ALA A 367 9.61 -21.52 -29.65
N PRO A 368 8.71 -20.62 -29.21
CA PRO A 368 8.49 -20.31 -27.79
C PRO A 368 8.21 -21.55 -26.91
N GLU A 369 7.57 -22.58 -27.47
CA GLU A 369 7.24 -23.83 -26.78
C GLU A 369 8.46 -24.71 -26.49
N GLN A 370 9.59 -24.47 -27.16
CA GLN A 370 10.83 -25.25 -27.00
C GLN A 370 11.71 -24.74 -25.86
N PHE A 371 11.33 -23.64 -25.22
CA PHE A 371 12.06 -23.07 -24.09
C PHE A 371 11.78 -23.86 -22.80
N PHE A 372 12.85 -24.17 -22.07
CA PHE A 372 12.77 -24.83 -20.77
C PHE A 372 13.66 -24.12 -19.74
N PRO A 373 13.33 -24.22 -18.43
CA PRO A 373 14.06 -23.49 -17.39
C PRO A 373 15.39 -24.14 -17.06
N VAL A 374 16.42 -23.32 -16.87
CA VAL A 374 17.73 -23.71 -16.29
C VAL A 374 18.11 -22.80 -15.14
N LEU A 375 18.88 -23.34 -14.19
CA LEU A 375 19.46 -22.54 -13.12
C LEU A 375 20.79 -21.95 -13.59
N CYS A 376 20.83 -20.64 -13.78
CA CYS A 376 22.08 -19.95 -14.08
C CYS A 376 23.02 -19.97 -12.88
N ASN A 377 24.32 -19.89 -13.13
CA ASN A 377 25.36 -19.85 -12.11
C ASN A 377 26.04 -18.48 -12.08
N ASP A 378 26.49 -18.00 -13.24
CA ASP A 378 27.10 -16.66 -13.37
C ASP A 378 26.80 -16.01 -14.72
N ILE A 379 26.95 -14.69 -14.78
CA ILE A 379 26.74 -13.88 -16.00
C ILE A 379 27.79 -12.78 -16.14
N SER A 380 28.07 -12.37 -17.38
CA SER A 380 28.96 -11.27 -17.76
C SER A 380 28.46 -10.60 -19.03
N ALA A 381 29.09 -9.50 -19.44
CA ALA A 381 28.81 -8.87 -20.73
C ALA A 381 29.08 -9.81 -21.94
N GLY A 382 29.98 -10.79 -21.80
CA GLY A 382 30.36 -11.69 -22.89
C GLY A 382 29.67 -13.06 -22.89
N GLY A 383 28.88 -13.39 -21.85
CA GLY A 383 28.26 -14.70 -21.75
C GLY A 383 27.79 -15.05 -20.34
N PHE A 384 27.32 -16.28 -20.17
CA PHE A 384 26.74 -16.78 -18.94
C PHE A 384 27.08 -18.25 -18.74
N SER A 385 26.76 -18.80 -17.57
CA SER A 385 26.84 -20.24 -17.30
C SER A 385 25.57 -20.73 -16.59
N PHE A 386 25.24 -22.01 -16.76
CA PHE A 386 24.07 -22.62 -16.13
C PHE A 386 24.29 -24.10 -15.86
N LEU A 387 23.44 -24.65 -14.98
CA LEU A 387 23.46 -26.04 -14.57
C LEU A 387 22.33 -26.83 -15.26
N ILE A 388 22.67 -28.00 -15.78
CA ILE A 388 21.72 -28.93 -16.41
C ILE A 388 22.04 -30.38 -16.03
N HIS A 389 21.02 -31.25 -16.01
CA HIS A 389 21.18 -32.68 -15.68
C HIS A 389 21.81 -33.49 -16.82
N GLN A 390 21.62 -33.08 -18.07
CA GLN A 390 22.15 -33.73 -19.26
C GLN A 390 22.66 -32.67 -20.22
N PRO A 391 23.80 -32.90 -20.91
CA PRO A 391 24.35 -31.94 -21.85
C PRO A 391 23.39 -31.71 -23.03
N LEU A 392 23.37 -30.48 -23.54
CA LEU A 392 22.59 -30.11 -24.72
C LEU A 392 23.08 -30.85 -25.97
N ALA A 393 22.15 -31.28 -26.82
CA ALA A 393 22.48 -31.90 -28.10
C ALA A 393 23.05 -30.91 -29.14
N SER A 394 22.84 -29.61 -28.94
CA SER A 394 23.33 -28.54 -29.81
C SER A 394 24.38 -27.67 -29.13
N GLN A 395 25.32 -27.15 -29.95
CA GLN A 395 26.30 -26.16 -29.53
C GLN A 395 25.74 -24.73 -29.52
N GLY A 396 24.58 -24.48 -30.14
CA GLY A 396 23.91 -23.17 -30.15
C GLY A 396 22.63 -23.20 -29.32
N LEU A 397 22.32 -22.08 -28.67
CA LEU A 397 21.08 -21.90 -27.91
C LEU A 397 20.60 -20.45 -27.94
N VAL A 398 19.34 -20.25 -27.59
CA VAL A 398 18.77 -18.96 -27.23
C VAL A 398 18.50 -18.95 -25.73
N ILE A 399 18.83 -17.85 -25.06
CA ILE A 399 18.42 -17.58 -23.68
C ILE A 399 17.48 -16.38 -23.65
N ALA A 400 16.37 -16.52 -22.93
CA ALA A 400 15.49 -15.44 -22.56
C ALA A 400 15.93 -14.91 -21.19
N LEU A 401 16.44 -13.68 -21.14
CA LEU A 401 16.89 -13.00 -19.93
C LEU A 401 15.88 -11.94 -19.49
N GLY A 402 15.44 -12.02 -18.24
CA GLY A 402 14.56 -11.03 -17.63
C GLY A 402 13.28 -11.65 -17.08
N VAL A 403 12.29 -10.82 -16.81
CA VAL A 403 10.95 -11.22 -16.35
C VAL A 403 9.94 -10.47 -17.19
N ALA A 404 8.84 -11.12 -17.59
CA ALA A 404 7.78 -10.49 -18.35
C ALA A 404 7.30 -9.20 -17.65
N PRO A 405 7.06 -8.09 -18.39
CA PRO A 405 7.08 -7.97 -19.86
C PRO A 405 8.46 -7.66 -20.47
N GLN A 406 9.52 -7.46 -19.67
CA GLN A 406 10.85 -7.06 -20.15
C GLN A 406 11.78 -8.27 -20.31
N ILE A 407 11.58 -9.06 -21.37
CA ILE A 407 12.41 -10.23 -21.70
C ILE A 407 13.29 -9.89 -22.91
N SER A 408 14.60 -10.14 -22.79
CA SER A 408 15.57 -10.03 -23.88
C SER A 408 16.03 -11.41 -24.33
N TYR A 409 15.93 -11.70 -25.63
CA TYR A 409 16.39 -12.97 -26.19
C TYR A 409 17.79 -12.83 -26.80
N LEU A 410 18.75 -13.60 -26.30
CA LEU A 410 20.13 -13.61 -26.77
C LEU A 410 20.48 -14.96 -27.38
N THR A 411 21.11 -14.96 -28.55
CA THR A 411 21.75 -16.17 -29.08
C THR A 411 23.08 -16.37 -28.39
N ALA A 412 23.42 -17.62 -28.08
CA ALA A 412 24.67 -17.98 -27.44
C ALA A 412 25.22 -19.30 -27.98
N LYS A 413 26.53 -19.46 -27.89
CA LYS A 413 27.24 -20.69 -28.22
C LYS A 413 27.84 -21.31 -26.96
N VAL A 414 27.72 -22.62 -26.81
CA VAL A 414 28.38 -23.41 -25.77
C VAL A 414 29.89 -23.42 -26.02
N VAL A 415 30.66 -23.02 -25.02
CA VAL A 415 32.13 -22.91 -25.06
C VAL A 415 32.77 -24.08 -24.31
N HIS A 416 32.25 -24.42 -23.14
CA HIS A 416 32.74 -25.55 -22.34
C HIS A 416 31.61 -26.20 -21.54
N VAL A 417 31.77 -27.48 -21.21
CA VAL A 417 30.84 -28.25 -20.38
C VAL A 417 31.66 -29.03 -19.37
N ASN A 418 31.50 -28.70 -18.09
CA ASN A 418 32.21 -29.34 -16.99
C ASN A 418 31.25 -30.16 -16.13
N ARG A 419 31.65 -31.36 -15.71
CA ARG A 419 30.90 -32.12 -14.70
C ARG A 419 31.17 -31.53 -13.33
N VAL A 420 30.11 -31.23 -12.58
CA VAL A 420 30.20 -30.67 -11.23
C VAL A 420 29.30 -31.44 -10.29
N ASP A 421 29.71 -31.56 -9.03
CA ASP A 421 28.82 -31.97 -7.94
C ASP A 421 28.15 -30.72 -7.39
N TYR A 422 26.82 -30.63 -7.53
CA TYR A 422 26.03 -29.51 -7.05
C TYR A 422 24.95 -30.04 -6.12
N GLN A 423 25.04 -29.70 -4.83
CA GLN A 423 24.11 -30.14 -3.78
C GLN A 423 23.95 -31.68 -3.71
N GLY A 424 25.03 -32.44 -3.90
CA GLY A 424 25.03 -33.91 -3.83
C GLY A 424 24.45 -34.59 -5.08
N ARG A 425 24.26 -33.84 -6.17
CA ARG A 425 23.79 -34.34 -7.47
C ARG A 425 24.84 -34.06 -8.54
N LYS A 426 25.10 -35.06 -9.38
CA LYS A 426 25.98 -34.91 -10.56
C LYS A 426 25.25 -34.06 -11.61
N MET A 427 25.79 -32.88 -11.88
CA MET A 427 25.27 -31.90 -12.84
C MET A 427 26.34 -31.57 -13.89
N PHE A 428 25.93 -30.89 -14.96
CA PHE A 428 26.82 -30.28 -15.93
C PHE A 428 26.74 -28.76 -15.82
N LEU A 429 27.87 -28.11 -15.55
CA LEU A 429 28.03 -26.66 -15.67
C LEU A 429 28.40 -26.34 -17.11
N VAL A 430 27.48 -25.68 -17.81
CA VAL A 430 27.62 -25.30 -19.22
C VAL A 430 27.98 -23.82 -19.28
N GLY A 431 29.13 -23.49 -19.85
CA GLY A 431 29.56 -22.12 -20.09
C GLY A 431 29.28 -21.68 -21.52
N CYS A 432 28.63 -20.54 -21.68
CA CYS A 432 28.20 -19.99 -22.95
C CYS A 432 28.79 -18.59 -23.22
N CYS A 433 28.94 -18.27 -24.49
CA CYS A 433 29.34 -16.97 -25.02
C CYS A 433 28.19 -16.41 -25.85
N TYR A 434 27.83 -15.14 -25.66
CA TYR A 434 26.79 -14.50 -26.48
C TYR A 434 27.28 -14.30 -27.92
N THR A 435 26.43 -14.65 -28.88
CA THR A 435 26.71 -14.52 -30.31
C THR A 435 25.86 -13.43 -30.98
N GLY A 436 24.77 -12.99 -30.34
CA GLY A 436 23.89 -11.96 -30.88
C GLY A 436 22.57 -11.84 -30.12
N ARG A 437 21.63 -11.09 -30.71
CA ARG A 437 20.24 -11.00 -30.23
C ARG A 437 19.33 -11.81 -31.15
N ALA A 438 18.34 -12.46 -30.57
CA ALA A 438 17.22 -13.03 -31.31
C ALA A 438 16.00 -12.13 -31.10
N ASN A 439 15.20 -11.94 -32.15
CA ASN A 439 13.95 -11.19 -32.06
C ASN A 439 12.81 -12.21 -32.04
N TYR A 440 12.01 -12.15 -30.97
CA TYR A 440 10.82 -12.98 -30.74
C TYR A 440 9.59 -12.10 -30.59
#